data_AF-A0A818Z2Z9-F1
#
_entry.id   AF-A0A818Z2Z9-F1
#
_cell.length_a   1.000
_cell.length_b   1.000
_cell.length_c   1.000
_cell.angle_alpha   90.00
_cell.angle_beta   90.00
_cell.angle_gamma   90.00
#
_symmetry.space_group_name_H-M   'P 1'
#
loop_
_entity.id
_entity.type
_entity.pdbx_description
1 polymer ?
#
loop_
_entity_poly.entity_id
_entity_poly.type
_entity_poly.pdbx_seq_one_letter_code
_entity_poly.pdbx_strand_id
1 'polypeptide(L)'
;MNLEHLVNELLLDIFEYLKSIHLLQAFSHLNSRTHGPDFRSISKHDFDTICQQNLPLIADRISGLRLSDDDDTPYQIDNFLSDYFTRHRFFQLKSLSLYHLSSNEIMKKVVLQIRHHPLTHFSLINCDLTFHQKTLHDVLNRIWHLSNLKHCHLDLHFQYTSEFCIPTIRSKSIEHLCIENVSLNSNQLSRLFRCTPNIQHLTTSIDKLSNITQFPSVIQSITSLKLVVNHLTQGTINLLKKMPNLTVLTLQTGKHNMNGHQWKQFIVDYMSKL
;
A
#
# COMPACT_ATOMS: atom_id res chain seq x y z
N MET A 1 -5.43 -39.17 -4.82
CA MET A 1 -3.99 -38.90 -5.04
C MET A 1 -3.60 -37.79 -4.09
N ASN A 2 -2.88 -38.10 -3.01
CA ASN A 2 -2.55 -37.12 -1.97
C ASN A 2 -1.34 -36.31 -2.42
N LEU A 3 -1.57 -35.10 -2.94
CA LEU A 3 -0.53 -34.12 -3.26
C LEU A 3 0.36 -33.76 -2.06
N GLU A 4 -0.07 -34.08 -0.85
CA GLU A 4 0.72 -33.98 0.39
C GLU A 4 2.02 -34.80 0.36
N HIS A 5 2.14 -35.76 -0.56
CA HIS A 5 3.35 -36.58 -0.75
C HIS A 5 4.20 -36.19 -1.96
N LEU A 6 3.81 -35.18 -2.75
CA LEU A 6 4.68 -34.69 -3.81
C LEU A 6 5.81 -33.86 -3.20
N VAL A 7 7.05 -34.13 -3.63
CA VAL A 7 8.23 -33.35 -3.22
C VAL A 7 7.99 -31.89 -3.62
N ASN A 8 8.06 -30.98 -2.64
CA ASN A 8 7.76 -29.55 -2.84
C ASN A 8 8.51 -28.93 -4.03
N GLU A 9 9.71 -29.45 -4.34
CA GLU A 9 10.57 -28.99 -5.44
C GLU A 9 9.92 -29.21 -6.82
N LEU A 10 9.30 -30.37 -7.06
CA LEU A 10 8.59 -30.66 -8.32
C LEU A 10 7.28 -29.87 -8.45
N LEU A 11 6.61 -29.59 -7.33
CA LEU A 11 5.46 -28.68 -7.32
C LEU A 11 5.89 -27.25 -7.61
N LEU A 12 7.01 -26.79 -7.05
CA LEU A 12 7.55 -25.45 -7.28
C LEU A 12 7.96 -25.24 -8.74
N ASP A 13 8.65 -26.20 -9.36
CA ASP A 13 9.04 -26.11 -10.78
C ASP A 13 7.83 -26.06 -11.72
N ILE A 14 6.78 -26.84 -11.45
CA ILE A 14 5.54 -26.82 -12.27
C ILE A 14 4.72 -25.56 -11.99
N PHE A 15 4.70 -25.09 -10.73
CA PHE A 15 3.93 -23.91 -10.32
C PHE A 15 4.57 -22.60 -10.74
N GLU A 16 5.88 -22.58 -11.03
CA GLU A 16 6.55 -21.41 -11.59
C GLU A 16 5.94 -20.98 -12.94
N TYR A 17 5.43 -21.95 -13.71
CA TYR A 17 4.79 -21.69 -15.01
C TYR A 17 3.28 -21.45 -14.94
N LEU A 18 2.65 -21.63 -13.76
CA LEU A 18 1.21 -21.52 -13.60
C LEU A 18 0.85 -20.25 -12.82
N LYS A 19 -0.05 -19.43 -13.38
CA LYS A 19 -0.64 -18.32 -12.65
C LYS A 19 -1.36 -18.84 -11.39
N SER A 20 -1.36 -18.07 -10.31
CA SER A 20 -2.04 -18.40 -9.05
C SER A 20 -3.50 -18.84 -9.24
N ILE A 21 -4.14 -18.33 -10.29
CA ILE A 21 -5.49 -18.67 -10.68
C ILE A 21 -5.65 -20.09 -11.23
N HIS A 22 -4.70 -20.58 -12.03
CA HIS A 22 -4.67 -21.95 -12.51
C HIS A 22 -4.42 -22.91 -11.35
N LEU A 23 -3.58 -22.52 -10.39
CA LEU A 23 -3.35 -23.28 -9.17
C LEU A 23 -4.63 -23.38 -8.33
N LEU A 24 -5.36 -22.28 -8.22
CA LEU A 24 -6.61 -22.23 -7.48
C LEU A 24 -7.71 -23.06 -8.16
N GLN A 25 -7.76 -23.10 -9.50
CA GLN A 25 -8.66 -23.99 -10.23
C GLN A 25 -8.28 -25.47 -10.08
N ALA A 26 -6.99 -25.80 -10.22
CA ALA A 26 -6.51 -27.17 -10.20
C ALA A 26 -6.44 -27.78 -8.79
N PHE A 27 -6.24 -26.95 -7.76
CA PHE A 27 -5.95 -27.40 -6.39
C PHE A 27 -6.86 -26.79 -5.31
N SER A 28 -7.98 -26.14 -5.68
CA SER A 28 -8.98 -25.59 -4.73
C SER A 28 -9.37 -26.58 -3.62
N HIS A 29 -9.37 -27.88 -3.94
CA HIS A 29 -9.73 -28.97 -3.03
C HIS A 29 -8.53 -29.65 -2.33
N LEU A 30 -7.29 -29.37 -2.74
CA LEU A 30 -6.13 -30.23 -2.46
C LEU A 30 -5.01 -29.54 -1.70
N ASN A 31 -4.97 -28.20 -1.64
CA ASN A 31 -3.88 -27.50 -0.96
C ASN A 31 -4.36 -26.24 -0.22
N SER A 32 -4.19 -26.22 1.10
CA SER A 32 -4.53 -25.08 1.97
C SER A 32 -3.49 -23.96 1.96
N ARG A 33 -2.37 -24.15 1.24
CA ARG A 33 -1.20 -23.25 1.27
C ARG A 33 -1.15 -22.22 0.14
N THR A 34 -2.18 -22.13 -0.69
CA THR A 34 -2.17 -21.18 -1.82
C THR A 34 -2.23 -19.74 -1.32
N HIS A 35 -1.21 -18.95 -1.65
CA HIS A 35 -1.28 -17.50 -1.64
C HIS A 35 -2.55 -17.09 -2.41
N GLY A 36 -3.36 -16.22 -1.82
CA GLY A 36 -4.71 -15.98 -2.33
C GLY A 36 -4.73 -15.36 -3.74
N PRO A 37 -5.89 -15.40 -4.41
CA PRO A 37 -5.99 -15.19 -5.86
C PRO A 37 -5.47 -13.84 -6.32
N ASP A 38 -4.76 -13.86 -7.45
CA ASP A 38 -4.38 -12.67 -8.20
C ASP A 38 -5.27 -12.57 -9.44
N PHE A 39 -6.26 -11.67 -9.40
CA PHE A 39 -7.23 -11.48 -10.47
C PHE A 39 -6.87 -10.33 -11.42
N ARG A 40 -5.64 -9.77 -11.33
CA ARG A 40 -5.29 -8.56 -12.10
C ARG A 40 -5.29 -8.73 -13.61
N SER A 41 -5.01 -9.92 -14.11
CA SER A 41 -4.85 -10.18 -15.56
C SER A 41 -5.64 -11.42 -15.98
N ILE A 42 -6.89 -11.52 -15.53
CA ILE A 42 -7.73 -12.70 -15.73
C ILE A 42 -8.83 -12.39 -16.74
N SER A 43 -9.18 -13.36 -17.58
CA SER A 43 -10.33 -13.21 -18.46
C SER A 43 -11.62 -13.09 -17.64
N LYS A 44 -12.59 -12.33 -18.15
CA LYS A 44 -13.92 -12.22 -17.52
C LYS A 44 -14.57 -13.60 -17.32
N HIS A 45 -14.45 -14.48 -18.33
CA HIS A 45 -15.05 -15.81 -18.26
C HIS A 45 -14.47 -16.65 -17.12
N ASP A 46 -13.14 -16.67 -16.98
CA ASP A 46 -12.48 -17.39 -15.89
C ASP A 46 -12.83 -16.76 -14.54
N PHE A 47 -12.95 -15.43 -14.50
CA PHE A 47 -13.25 -14.69 -13.27
C PHE A 47 -14.62 -15.08 -12.75
N ASP A 48 -15.63 -15.00 -13.63
CA ASP A 48 -17.00 -15.36 -13.30
C ASP A 48 -17.08 -16.83 -12.88
N THR A 49 -16.41 -17.72 -13.61
CA THR A 49 -16.36 -19.16 -13.30
C THR A 49 -15.79 -19.41 -11.91
N ILE A 50 -14.65 -18.80 -11.59
CA ILE A 50 -13.99 -18.98 -10.29
C ILE A 50 -14.81 -18.36 -9.18
N CYS A 51 -15.33 -17.15 -9.36
CA CYS A 51 -16.12 -16.46 -8.35
C CYS A 51 -17.42 -17.21 -8.03
N GLN A 52 -18.04 -17.85 -9.02
CA GLN A 52 -19.28 -18.60 -8.84
C GLN A 52 -19.03 -20.02 -8.31
N GLN A 53 -18.04 -20.74 -8.84
CA GLN A 53 -17.89 -22.18 -8.58
C GLN A 53 -16.85 -22.48 -7.49
N ASN A 54 -15.71 -21.77 -7.50
CA ASN A 54 -14.56 -22.14 -6.68
C ASN A 54 -14.46 -21.30 -5.41
N LEU A 55 -14.66 -19.99 -5.54
CA LEU A 55 -14.53 -19.01 -4.46
C LEU A 55 -15.42 -19.34 -3.24
N PRO A 56 -16.68 -19.81 -3.37
CA PRO A 56 -17.48 -20.22 -2.21
C PRO A 56 -16.86 -21.34 -1.37
N LEU A 57 -16.02 -22.18 -1.96
CA LEU A 57 -15.45 -23.35 -1.31
C LEU A 57 -14.16 -23.04 -0.56
N ILE A 58 -13.52 -21.90 -0.85
CA ILE A 58 -12.18 -21.56 -0.35
C ILE A 58 -12.08 -20.16 0.24
N ALA A 59 -13.13 -19.32 0.17
CA ALA A 59 -13.08 -17.92 0.61
C ALA A 59 -12.64 -17.77 2.07
N ASP A 60 -13.01 -18.72 2.92
CA ASP A 60 -12.65 -18.78 4.33
C ASP A 60 -11.15 -18.96 4.57
N ARG A 61 -10.41 -19.43 3.57
CA ARG A 61 -8.96 -19.69 3.61
C ARG A 61 -8.15 -18.63 2.87
N ILE A 62 -8.80 -17.73 2.14
CA ILE A 62 -8.12 -16.70 1.36
C ILE A 62 -7.51 -15.66 2.29
N SER A 63 -6.17 -15.64 2.35
CA SER A 63 -5.42 -14.68 3.16
C SER A 63 -5.04 -13.41 2.40
N GLY A 64 -5.09 -13.42 1.06
CA GLY A 64 -4.66 -12.31 0.21
C GLY A 64 -5.53 -12.21 -1.03
N LEU A 65 -5.81 -10.99 -1.49
CA LEU A 65 -6.62 -10.76 -2.69
C LEU A 65 -6.05 -9.61 -3.49
N ARG A 66 -5.97 -9.78 -4.82
CA ARG A 66 -5.60 -8.70 -5.73
C ARG A 66 -6.65 -8.59 -6.84
N LEU A 67 -7.18 -7.39 -7.03
CA LEU A 67 -8.18 -7.06 -8.04
C LEU A 67 -7.71 -5.86 -8.87
N SER A 68 -8.12 -5.78 -10.13
CA SER A 68 -7.78 -4.69 -11.05
C SER A 68 -9.04 -4.20 -11.76
N ASP A 69 -9.12 -2.90 -12.07
CA ASP A 69 -10.11 -2.31 -13.00
C ASP A 69 -9.39 -1.70 -14.22
N ASP A 70 -8.39 -2.40 -14.76
CA ASP A 70 -7.72 -1.99 -16.00
C ASP A 70 -8.54 -2.35 -17.26
N ASP A 71 -7.97 -2.07 -18.43
CA ASP A 71 -8.60 -2.30 -19.74
C ASP A 71 -8.94 -3.79 -19.98
N ASP A 72 -8.20 -4.73 -19.38
CA ASP A 72 -8.43 -6.17 -19.51
C ASP A 72 -9.47 -6.69 -18.51
N THR A 73 -9.65 -5.99 -17.38
CA THR A 73 -10.58 -6.38 -16.30
C THR A 73 -11.58 -5.27 -15.89
N PRO A 74 -12.35 -4.70 -16.82
CA PRO A 74 -13.22 -3.56 -16.53
C PRO A 74 -14.33 -3.91 -15.51
N TYR A 75 -14.52 -3.04 -14.51
CA TYR A 75 -15.53 -3.17 -13.44
C TYR A 75 -15.40 -4.41 -12.56
N GLN A 76 -14.30 -5.16 -12.65
CA GLN A 76 -14.07 -6.36 -11.86
C GLN A 76 -14.17 -6.08 -10.36
N ILE A 77 -13.64 -4.95 -9.88
CA ILE A 77 -13.68 -4.59 -8.45
C ILE A 77 -15.13 -4.41 -7.99
N ASP A 78 -15.96 -3.64 -8.71
CA ASP A 78 -17.36 -3.42 -8.29
C ASP A 78 -18.15 -4.72 -8.29
N ASN A 79 -17.99 -5.54 -9.33
CA ASN A 79 -18.64 -6.84 -9.46
C ASN A 79 -18.22 -7.76 -8.31
N PHE A 80 -16.91 -7.81 -8.01
CA PHE A 80 -16.40 -8.61 -6.91
C PHE A 80 -17.01 -8.18 -5.56
N LEU A 81 -17.03 -6.88 -5.30
CA LEU A 81 -17.46 -6.33 -4.02
C LEU A 81 -18.97 -6.41 -3.81
N SER A 82 -19.74 -6.32 -4.89
CA SER A 82 -21.20 -6.38 -4.84
C SER A 82 -21.70 -7.81 -4.65
N ASP A 83 -21.09 -8.78 -5.34
CA ASP A 83 -21.65 -10.12 -5.45
C ASP A 83 -20.95 -11.15 -4.55
N TYR A 84 -19.66 -10.95 -4.23
CA TYR A 84 -18.84 -11.98 -3.60
C TYR A 84 -18.22 -11.55 -2.27
N PHE A 85 -17.80 -10.28 -2.14
CA PHE A 85 -17.07 -9.79 -0.97
C PHE A 85 -17.99 -9.49 0.21
N THR A 86 -18.27 -10.51 1.01
CA THR A 86 -19.01 -10.36 2.26
C THR A 86 -18.14 -10.66 3.47
N ARG A 87 -18.44 -9.97 4.58
CA ARG A 87 -17.72 -10.07 5.86
C ARG A 87 -17.52 -11.51 6.34
N HIS A 88 -18.50 -12.38 6.11
CA HIS A 88 -18.50 -13.74 6.64
C HIS A 88 -17.67 -14.71 5.81
N ARG A 89 -17.41 -14.38 4.54
CA ARG A 89 -16.70 -15.28 3.62
C ARG A 89 -15.19 -15.14 3.75
N PHE A 90 -14.69 -13.91 3.89
CA PHE A 90 -13.26 -13.61 3.85
C PHE A 90 -12.63 -13.37 5.22
N PHE A 91 -13.08 -14.05 6.28
CA PHE A 91 -12.63 -13.72 7.65
C PHE A 91 -11.12 -13.91 7.91
N GLN A 92 -10.41 -14.69 7.10
CA GLN A 92 -8.95 -14.85 7.16
C GLN A 92 -8.17 -13.84 6.30
N LEU A 93 -8.84 -12.92 5.61
CA LEU A 93 -8.19 -11.97 4.72
C LEU A 93 -7.27 -11.03 5.50
N LYS A 94 -5.97 -11.13 5.18
CA LYS A 94 -4.89 -10.34 5.77
C LYS A 94 -4.34 -9.30 4.79
N SER A 95 -4.49 -9.50 3.49
CA SER A 95 -3.96 -8.63 2.45
C SER A 95 -5.00 -8.34 1.38
N LEU A 96 -5.18 -7.06 1.04
CA LEU A 96 -5.99 -6.63 -0.09
C LEU A 96 -5.22 -5.60 -0.90
N SER A 97 -5.13 -5.82 -2.21
CA SER A 97 -4.55 -4.86 -3.16
C SER A 97 -5.53 -4.59 -4.29
N LEU A 98 -5.80 -3.31 -4.53
CA LEU A 98 -6.67 -2.85 -5.61
C LEU A 98 -5.84 -2.03 -6.59
N TYR A 99 -5.97 -2.35 -7.87
CA TYR A 99 -5.23 -1.74 -8.96
C TYR A 99 -6.19 -0.97 -9.86
N HIS A 100 -5.75 0.19 -10.37
CA HIS A 100 -6.49 0.97 -11.37
C HIS A 100 -7.92 1.36 -10.93
N LEU A 101 -8.15 1.47 -9.62
CA LEU A 101 -9.46 1.86 -9.09
C LEU A 101 -9.71 3.35 -9.34
N SER A 102 -10.67 3.64 -10.23
CA SER A 102 -11.03 5.02 -10.60
C SER A 102 -12.33 5.53 -9.95
N SER A 103 -13.09 4.66 -9.28
CA SER A 103 -14.40 5.01 -8.73
C SER A 103 -14.37 5.34 -7.23
N ASN A 104 -14.72 6.59 -6.93
CA ASN A 104 -14.89 7.09 -5.56
C ASN A 104 -15.94 6.30 -4.77
N GLU A 105 -17.05 5.90 -5.41
CA GLU A 105 -18.12 5.16 -4.73
C GLU A 105 -17.68 3.74 -4.38
N ILE A 106 -16.98 3.07 -5.29
CA ILE A 106 -16.38 1.76 -5.02
C ILE A 106 -15.37 1.88 -3.87
N MET A 107 -14.52 2.90 -3.88
CA MET A 107 -13.54 3.11 -2.81
C MET A 107 -14.21 3.32 -1.44
N LYS A 108 -15.34 4.04 -1.37
CA LYS A 108 -16.14 4.11 -0.14
C LYS A 108 -16.66 2.74 0.29
N LYS A 109 -17.20 1.93 -0.63
CA LYS A 109 -17.68 0.56 -0.35
C LYS A 109 -16.54 -0.31 0.21
N VAL A 110 -15.37 -0.30 -0.44
CA VAL A 110 -14.17 -1.04 0.00
C VAL A 110 -13.84 -0.70 1.44
N VAL A 111 -13.69 0.59 1.75
CA VAL A 111 -13.22 1.01 3.08
C VAL A 111 -14.24 0.72 4.17
N LEU A 112 -15.54 0.66 3.83
CA LEU A 112 -16.58 0.17 4.75
C LEU A 112 -16.47 -1.33 5.00
N GLN A 113 -16.28 -2.14 3.95
CA GLN A 113 -16.25 -3.60 4.06
C GLN A 113 -14.96 -4.10 4.74
N ILE A 114 -13.80 -3.51 4.43
CA ILE A 114 -12.51 -3.96 5.00
C ILE A 114 -12.39 -3.73 6.51
N ARG A 115 -13.18 -2.81 7.09
CA ARG A 115 -13.16 -2.53 8.54
C ARG A 115 -13.39 -3.78 9.39
N HIS A 116 -14.11 -4.76 8.86
CA HIS A 116 -14.45 -5.99 9.57
C HIS A 116 -13.44 -7.12 9.39
N HIS A 117 -12.39 -6.89 8.60
CA HIS A 117 -11.39 -7.88 8.24
C HIS A 117 -10.10 -7.63 9.03
N PRO A 118 -9.36 -8.69 9.42
CA PRO A 118 -8.10 -8.55 10.14
C PRO A 118 -6.94 -8.17 9.21
N LEU A 119 -7.15 -7.16 8.35
CA LEU A 119 -6.16 -6.73 7.36
C LEU A 119 -4.88 -6.24 8.05
N THR A 120 -3.77 -6.81 7.60
CA THR A 120 -2.40 -6.39 7.93
C THR A 120 -1.74 -5.64 6.79
N HIS A 121 -2.20 -5.86 5.55
CA HIS A 121 -1.69 -5.23 4.35
C HIS A 121 -2.85 -4.66 3.53
N PHE A 122 -2.73 -3.40 3.15
CA PHE A 122 -3.68 -2.74 2.26
C PHE A 122 -2.93 -1.93 1.21
N SER A 123 -3.32 -2.08 -0.05
CA SER A 123 -2.68 -1.40 -1.17
C SER A 123 -3.69 -0.85 -2.16
N LEU A 124 -3.49 0.41 -2.54
CA LEU A 124 -4.11 1.06 -3.69
C LEU A 124 -2.97 1.39 -4.64
N ILE A 125 -3.06 0.91 -5.88
CA ILE A 125 -1.97 0.98 -6.85
C ILE A 125 -2.51 1.56 -8.16
N ASN A 126 -1.85 2.63 -8.65
CA ASN A 126 -2.29 3.40 -9.82
C ASN A 126 -3.79 3.79 -9.76
N CYS A 127 -4.29 4.24 -8.61
CA CYS A 127 -5.71 4.56 -8.46
C CYS A 127 -5.99 6.04 -8.74
N ASP A 128 -6.89 6.32 -9.70
CA ASP A 128 -7.30 7.67 -10.08
C ASP A 128 -8.56 8.11 -9.31
N LEU A 129 -8.39 8.90 -8.24
CA LEU A 129 -9.50 9.31 -7.39
C LEU A 129 -9.85 10.79 -7.58
N THR A 130 -11.15 11.06 -7.72
CA THR A 130 -11.68 12.41 -7.96
C THR A 130 -12.41 12.98 -6.74
N PHE A 131 -12.07 12.49 -5.54
CA PHE A 131 -12.73 12.87 -4.31
C PHE A 131 -12.64 14.39 -4.04
N HIS A 132 -13.74 14.97 -3.55
CA HIS A 132 -13.63 16.20 -2.77
C HIS A 132 -12.80 15.96 -1.51
N GLN A 133 -12.03 16.96 -1.10
CA GLN A 133 -11.07 16.86 0.00
C GLN A 133 -11.66 16.26 1.29
N LYS A 134 -12.90 16.65 1.65
CA LYS A 134 -13.58 16.11 2.84
C LYS A 134 -13.82 14.60 2.75
N THR A 135 -14.24 14.11 1.58
CA THR A 135 -14.50 12.68 1.38
C THR A 135 -13.22 11.87 1.37
N LEU A 136 -12.15 12.38 0.74
CA LEU A 136 -10.84 11.76 0.80
C LEU A 136 -10.34 11.66 2.24
N HIS A 137 -10.52 12.73 3.02
CA HIS A 137 -10.17 12.76 4.44
C HIS A 137 -10.88 11.64 5.22
N ASP A 138 -12.19 11.48 5.00
CA ASP A 138 -13.00 10.44 5.65
C ASP A 138 -12.54 9.02 5.27
N VAL A 139 -12.20 8.81 4.00
CA VAL A 139 -11.68 7.54 3.48
C VAL A 139 -10.33 7.21 4.14
N LEU A 140 -9.39 8.14 4.14
CA LEU A 140 -8.07 7.93 4.74
C LEU A 140 -8.15 7.74 6.26
N ASN A 141 -9.02 8.48 6.95
CA ASN A 141 -9.28 8.28 8.37
C ASN A 141 -9.73 6.85 8.69
N ARG A 142 -10.61 6.28 7.87
CA ARG A 142 -11.09 4.90 8.06
C ARG A 142 -9.97 3.89 7.82
N ILE A 143 -9.10 4.11 6.83
CA ILE A 143 -7.90 3.28 6.60
C ILE A 143 -6.96 3.36 7.82
N TRP A 144 -6.71 4.56 8.35
CA TRP A 144 -5.87 4.75 9.54
C TRP A 144 -6.45 4.13 10.82
N HIS A 145 -7.76 3.94 10.86
CA HIS A 145 -8.46 3.32 11.98
C HIS A 145 -8.40 1.78 11.96
N LEU A 146 -7.84 1.16 10.91
CA LEU A 146 -7.70 -0.30 10.85
C LEU A 146 -6.66 -0.78 11.88
N SER A 147 -7.15 -1.46 12.92
CA SER A 147 -6.36 -1.81 14.11
C SER A 147 -5.22 -2.77 13.88
N ASN A 148 -5.26 -3.56 12.80
CA ASN A 148 -4.25 -4.57 12.47
C ASN A 148 -3.38 -4.18 11.28
N LEU A 149 -3.65 -3.04 10.64
CA LEU A 149 -2.98 -2.62 9.42
C LEU A 149 -1.53 -2.23 9.69
N LYS A 150 -0.59 -3.06 9.26
CA LYS A 150 0.85 -2.83 9.41
C LYS A 150 1.48 -2.21 8.17
N HIS A 151 1.04 -2.63 6.99
CA HIS A 151 1.55 -2.17 5.71
C HIS A 151 0.46 -1.46 4.92
N CYS A 152 0.69 -0.19 4.60
CA CYS A 152 -0.22 0.64 3.83
C CYS A 152 0.52 1.20 2.61
N HIS A 153 0.06 0.86 1.41
CA HIS A 153 0.56 1.41 0.15
C HIS A 153 -0.54 2.23 -0.51
N LEU A 154 -0.28 3.52 -0.73
CA LEU A 154 -1.20 4.46 -1.34
C LEU A 154 -0.52 5.11 -2.54
N ASP A 155 -0.72 4.53 -3.70
CA ASP A 155 -0.33 5.11 -4.97
C ASP A 155 -1.59 5.67 -5.65
N LEU A 156 -1.74 6.99 -5.53
CA LEU A 156 -2.96 7.71 -5.81
C LEU A 156 -2.68 8.86 -6.76
N HIS A 157 -3.55 9.02 -7.76
CA HIS A 157 -3.59 10.18 -8.64
C HIS A 157 -4.85 10.99 -8.34
N PHE A 158 -4.69 12.30 -8.22
CA PHE A 158 -5.80 13.22 -7.93
C PHE A 158 -5.95 14.22 -9.06
N GLN A 159 -7.14 14.30 -9.63
CA GLN A 159 -7.41 15.16 -10.79
C GLN A 159 -7.36 16.68 -10.46
N TYR A 160 -7.68 17.05 -9.22
CA TYR A 160 -7.93 18.46 -8.86
C TYR A 160 -6.96 19.03 -7.80
N THR A 161 -6.17 18.18 -7.15
CA THR A 161 -5.27 18.61 -6.06
C THR A 161 -3.98 17.81 -6.11
N SER A 162 -2.83 18.47 -6.10
CA SER A 162 -1.54 17.77 -5.97
C SER A 162 -1.18 17.40 -4.53
N GLU A 163 -1.98 17.86 -3.55
CA GLU A 163 -1.65 17.73 -2.13
C GLU A 163 -2.35 16.54 -1.47
N PHE A 164 -1.58 15.78 -0.68
CA PHE A 164 -2.11 14.67 0.10
C PHE A 164 -2.89 15.15 1.34
N CYS A 165 -4.07 14.60 1.55
CA CYS A 165 -4.87 14.88 2.74
C CYS A 165 -4.39 14.05 3.94
N ILE A 166 -3.90 14.69 5.00
CA ILE A 166 -3.42 13.95 6.18
C ILE A 166 -4.59 13.57 7.10
N PRO A 167 -4.71 12.28 7.48
CA PRO A 167 -5.68 11.82 8.48
C PRO A 167 -5.66 12.63 9.76
N THR A 168 -6.82 12.73 10.42
CA THR A 168 -6.93 13.25 11.79
C THR A 168 -6.90 12.14 12.84
N ILE A 169 -7.10 10.90 12.42
CA ILE A 169 -7.04 9.72 13.29
C ILE A 169 -5.59 9.26 13.43
N ARG A 170 -5.20 8.95 14.67
CA ARG A 170 -3.89 8.35 14.98
C ARG A 170 -3.96 6.83 14.81
N SER A 171 -3.23 6.30 13.83
CA SER A 171 -3.00 4.86 13.70
C SER A 171 -1.97 4.40 14.73
N LYS A 172 -2.21 3.26 15.36
CA LYS A 172 -1.23 2.62 16.26
C LYS A 172 -0.58 1.39 15.65
N SER A 173 -1.04 0.98 14.47
CA SER A 173 -0.71 -0.30 13.84
C SER A 173 0.22 -0.16 12.64
N ILE A 174 0.15 0.96 11.91
CA ILE A 174 0.93 1.14 10.69
C ILE A 174 2.41 1.29 11.04
N GLU A 175 3.20 0.36 10.52
CA GLU A 175 4.66 0.26 10.64
C GLU A 175 5.33 0.61 9.30
N HIS A 176 4.68 0.29 8.17
CA HIS A 176 5.17 0.58 6.82
C HIS A 176 4.14 1.40 6.04
N LEU A 177 4.56 2.57 5.57
CA LEU A 177 3.72 3.46 4.78
C LEU A 177 4.44 3.89 3.50
N CYS A 178 3.79 3.66 2.38
CA CYS A 178 4.20 4.11 1.06
C CYS A 178 3.13 5.03 0.50
N ILE A 179 3.49 6.28 0.18
CA ILE A 179 2.62 7.26 -0.47
C ILE A 179 3.32 7.68 -1.76
N GLU A 180 2.81 7.25 -2.91
CA GLU A 180 3.36 7.54 -4.23
C GLU A 180 2.42 8.42 -5.04
N ASN A 181 2.96 9.07 -6.07
CA ASN A 181 2.25 9.95 -7.01
C ASN A 181 1.50 11.15 -6.39
N VAL A 182 1.73 11.41 -5.10
CA VAL A 182 1.26 12.61 -4.39
C VAL A 182 2.41 13.17 -3.57
N SER A 183 2.54 14.49 -3.56
CA SER A 183 3.56 15.18 -2.78
C SER A 183 3.01 15.70 -1.45
N LEU A 184 3.87 15.66 -0.43
CA LEU A 184 3.63 16.22 0.89
C LEU A 184 4.40 17.54 1.05
N ASN A 185 3.76 18.53 1.68
CA ASN A 185 4.46 19.68 2.25
C ASN A 185 4.98 19.37 3.68
N SER A 186 5.84 20.22 4.21
CA SER A 186 6.46 20.01 5.53
C SER A 186 5.45 19.89 6.68
N ASN A 187 4.34 20.63 6.63
CA ASN A 187 3.30 20.58 7.65
C ASN A 187 2.56 19.23 7.60
N GLN A 188 2.21 18.78 6.39
CA GLN A 188 1.58 17.48 6.18
C GLN A 188 2.47 16.34 6.65
N LEU A 189 3.77 16.37 6.32
CA LEU A 189 4.72 15.36 6.78
C LEU A 189 4.85 15.35 8.32
N SER A 190 4.93 16.52 8.96
CA SER A 190 4.94 16.60 10.43
C SER A 190 3.67 16.00 11.04
N ARG A 191 2.49 16.34 10.49
CA ARG A 191 1.22 15.77 10.93
C ARG A 191 1.17 14.26 10.70
N LEU A 192 1.75 13.76 9.60
CA LEU A 192 1.82 12.34 9.31
C LEU A 192 2.55 11.57 10.42
N PHE A 193 3.69 12.07 10.88
CA PHE A 193 4.43 11.47 12.00
C PHE A 193 3.63 11.48 13.31
N ARG A 194 2.82 12.52 13.55
CA ARG A 194 1.94 12.57 14.73
C ARG A 194 0.80 11.55 14.65
N CYS A 195 0.22 11.39 13.47
CA CYS A 195 -0.87 10.45 13.21
C CYS A 195 -0.40 8.99 13.03
N THR A 196 0.89 8.76 12.81
CA THR A 196 1.47 7.43 12.56
C THR A 196 2.74 7.25 13.39
N PRO A 197 2.66 7.29 14.73
CA PRO A 197 3.82 7.29 15.63
C PRO A 197 4.76 6.08 15.48
N ASN A 198 4.21 4.91 15.11
CA ASN A 198 4.93 3.63 15.09
C ASN A 198 5.53 3.33 13.70
N ILE A 199 5.54 4.31 12.81
CA ILE A 199 6.09 4.16 11.47
C ILE A 199 7.59 3.88 11.51
N GLN A 200 7.99 2.77 10.92
CA GLN A 200 9.39 2.33 10.78
C GLN A 200 9.90 2.55 9.37
N HIS A 201 9.04 2.32 8.37
CA HIS A 201 9.36 2.47 6.97
C HIS A 201 8.45 3.51 6.33
N LEU A 202 9.05 4.57 5.77
CA LEU A 202 8.32 5.60 5.04
C LEU A 202 8.87 5.76 3.62
N THR A 203 8.00 5.66 2.62
CA THR A 203 8.26 6.10 1.24
C THR A 203 7.31 7.23 0.89
N THR A 204 7.82 8.39 0.48
CA THR A 204 6.96 9.50 0.05
C THR A 204 7.68 10.55 -0.82
N SER A 205 6.90 11.37 -1.52
CA SER A 205 7.38 12.55 -2.24
C SER A 205 7.19 13.83 -1.42
N ILE A 206 8.14 14.75 -1.50
CA ILE A 206 8.11 16.03 -0.80
C ILE A 206 8.39 17.15 -1.80
N ASP A 207 7.43 18.09 -1.93
CA ASP A 207 7.58 19.24 -2.82
C ASP A 207 8.54 20.30 -2.25
N LYS A 208 8.30 20.72 -1.01
CA LYS A 208 9.08 21.78 -0.36
C LYS A 208 9.18 21.57 1.14
N LEU A 209 10.42 21.55 1.64
CA LEU A 209 10.72 21.46 3.06
C LEU A 209 11.27 22.81 3.55
N SER A 210 10.37 23.71 3.97
CA SER A 210 10.70 25.09 4.37
C SER A 210 10.65 25.35 5.88
N ASN A 211 9.90 24.58 6.67
CA ASN A 211 9.69 24.84 8.12
C ASN A 211 9.90 23.59 8.99
N ILE A 212 11.09 23.45 9.59
CA ILE A 212 11.46 22.28 10.41
C ILE A 212 10.92 22.37 11.85
N THR A 213 10.54 23.57 12.31
CA THR A 213 10.03 23.82 13.67
C THR A 213 8.75 23.05 13.97
N GLN A 214 8.00 22.66 12.94
CA GLN A 214 6.74 21.94 13.08
C GLN A 214 6.93 20.46 13.41
N PHE A 215 8.09 19.87 13.09
CA PHE A 215 8.38 18.46 13.34
C PHE A 215 8.65 18.20 14.82
N PRO A 216 8.33 16.99 15.33
CA PRO A 216 8.80 16.53 16.63
C PRO A 216 10.30 16.78 16.82
N SER A 217 10.75 16.92 18.07
CA SER A 217 12.17 17.09 18.37
C SER A 217 12.98 15.86 17.95
N VAL A 218 12.41 14.67 18.14
CA VAL A 218 13.00 13.38 17.76
C VAL A 218 11.92 12.46 17.18
N ILE A 219 12.25 11.73 16.12
CA ILE A 219 11.42 10.73 15.44
C ILE A 219 12.19 9.40 15.54
N GLN A 220 11.98 8.66 16.63
CA GLN A 220 12.75 7.46 16.95
C GLN A 220 12.30 6.20 16.21
N SER A 221 11.07 6.19 15.68
CA SER A 221 10.46 4.99 15.10
C SER A 221 11.00 4.66 13.71
N ILE A 222 11.38 5.68 12.92
CA ILE A 222 11.85 5.50 11.54
C ILE A 222 13.23 4.82 11.50
N THR A 223 13.31 3.71 10.79
CA THR A 223 14.54 2.97 10.47
C THR A 223 14.87 3.00 8.98
N SER A 224 13.85 3.14 8.12
CA SER A 224 14.01 3.20 6.67
C SER A 224 13.21 4.36 6.09
N LEU A 225 13.87 5.16 5.26
CA LEU A 225 13.26 6.33 4.64
C LEU A 225 13.61 6.40 3.16
N LYS A 226 12.60 6.42 2.30
CA LYS A 226 12.72 6.75 0.88
C LYS A 226 12.01 8.07 0.62
N LEU A 227 12.75 9.09 0.21
CA LEU A 227 12.19 10.39 -0.16
C LEU A 227 12.43 10.69 -1.62
N VAL A 228 11.36 11.02 -2.33
CA VAL A 228 11.45 11.71 -3.62
C VAL A 228 11.41 13.21 -3.32
N VAL A 229 12.48 13.93 -3.66
CA VAL A 229 12.58 15.37 -3.39
C VAL A 229 12.91 16.13 -4.67
N ASN A 230 12.24 17.26 -4.90
CA ASN A 230 12.61 18.12 -6.02
C ASN A 230 13.97 18.78 -5.79
N HIS A 231 14.23 19.22 -4.55
CA HIS A 231 15.48 19.85 -4.15
C HIS A 231 15.87 19.42 -2.73
N LEU A 232 17.14 19.04 -2.55
CA LEU A 232 17.70 18.85 -1.22
C LEU A 232 18.01 20.21 -0.60
N THR A 233 17.34 20.52 0.51
CA THR A 233 17.54 21.76 1.26
C THR A 233 18.17 21.47 2.61
N GLN A 234 18.63 22.51 3.30
CA GLN A 234 18.98 22.42 4.72
C GLN A 234 17.82 21.87 5.57
N GLY A 235 16.58 22.10 5.11
CA GLY A 235 15.37 21.46 5.59
C GLY A 235 15.51 19.94 5.71
N THR A 236 15.90 19.29 4.62
CA THR A 236 16.04 17.83 4.56
C THR A 236 17.10 17.34 5.53
N ILE A 237 18.28 17.97 5.55
CA ILE A 237 19.35 17.61 6.50
C ILE A 237 18.85 17.73 7.96
N ASN A 238 18.14 18.79 8.27
CA ASN A 238 17.63 19.03 9.62
C ASN A 238 16.50 18.06 10.00
N LEU A 239 15.66 17.63 9.04
CA LEU A 239 14.70 16.55 9.26
C LEU A 239 15.40 15.24 9.58
N LEU A 240 16.40 14.89 8.77
CA LEU A 240 17.16 13.66 8.91
C LEU A 240 17.92 13.59 10.24
N LYS A 241 18.45 14.72 10.74
CA LYS A 241 19.06 14.83 12.08
C LYS A 241 18.08 14.52 13.23
N LYS A 242 16.77 14.57 12.99
CA LYS A 242 15.74 14.21 13.98
C LYS A 242 15.44 12.72 14.02
N MET A 243 16.03 11.91 13.14
CA MET A 243 15.78 10.46 13.01
C MET A 243 17.04 9.68 13.43
N PRO A 244 17.29 9.49 14.74
CA PRO A 244 18.54 8.90 15.23
C PRO A 244 18.67 7.40 14.92
N ASN A 245 17.57 6.71 14.65
CA ASN A 245 17.53 5.26 14.38
C ASN A 245 17.44 4.95 12.88
N LEU A 246 17.58 5.95 12.01
CA LEU A 246 17.58 5.74 10.57
C LEU A 246 18.79 4.90 10.19
N THR A 247 18.59 3.76 9.53
CA THR A 247 19.66 2.88 9.05
C THR A 247 19.68 2.79 7.52
N VAL A 248 18.54 3.05 6.87
CA VAL A 248 18.43 3.01 5.41
C VAL A 248 17.83 4.31 4.91
N LEU A 249 18.58 5.02 4.07
CA LEU A 249 18.13 6.25 3.40
C LEU A 249 18.23 6.09 1.89
N THR A 250 17.10 6.24 1.20
CA THR A 250 17.03 6.36 -0.26
C THR A 250 16.56 7.77 -0.60
N LEU A 251 17.37 8.51 -1.34
CA LEU A 251 17.00 9.84 -1.85
C LEU A 251 16.92 9.79 -3.36
N GLN A 252 15.75 10.12 -3.89
CA GLN A 252 15.53 10.28 -5.32
C GLN A 252 15.32 11.77 -5.60
N THR A 253 16.18 12.37 -6.42
CA THR A 253 16.06 13.78 -6.81
C THR A 253 15.41 13.91 -8.17
N GLY A 254 14.56 14.92 -8.35
CA GLY A 254 14.00 15.27 -9.67
C GLY A 254 15.05 15.76 -10.68
N LYS A 255 14.60 16.13 -11.89
CA LYS A 255 15.42 16.47 -13.08
C LYS A 255 16.43 17.62 -12.93
N HIS A 256 16.51 18.28 -11.77
CA HIS A 256 17.47 19.34 -11.49
C HIS A 256 18.50 18.83 -10.48
N ASN A 257 19.52 18.21 -11.05
CA ASN A 257 20.60 17.50 -10.37
C ASN A 257 21.29 18.39 -9.34
N MET A 258 21.45 17.85 -8.13
CA MET A 258 22.53 18.30 -7.27
C MET A 258 23.85 18.11 -7.99
N ASN A 259 24.71 19.12 -7.95
CA ASN A 259 26.08 18.94 -8.41
C ASN A 259 26.88 18.12 -7.39
N GLY A 260 28.06 17.64 -7.79
CA GLY A 260 28.91 16.81 -6.92
C GLY A 260 29.29 17.47 -5.59
N HIS A 261 29.39 18.81 -5.56
CA HIS A 261 29.68 19.54 -4.32
C HIS A 261 28.53 19.48 -3.32
N GLN A 262 27.28 19.60 -3.79
CA GLN A 262 26.10 19.49 -2.94
C GLN A 262 25.95 18.08 -2.37
N TRP A 263 26.22 17.04 -3.17
CA TRP A 263 26.28 15.66 -2.67
C TRP A 263 27.38 15.48 -1.61
N LYS A 264 28.59 15.98 -1.88
CA LYS A 264 29.69 15.91 -0.91
C LYS A 264 29.33 16.60 0.41
N GLN A 265 28.76 17.80 0.33
CA GLN A 265 28.34 18.55 1.51
C GLN A 265 27.27 17.78 2.30
N PHE A 266 26.27 17.23 1.62
CA PHE A 266 25.23 16.41 2.24
C PHE A 266 25.81 15.17 2.96
N ILE A 267 26.75 14.47 2.32
CA ILE A 267 27.42 13.29 2.89
C ILE A 267 28.20 13.68 4.15
N VAL A 268 28.98 14.76 4.10
CA VAL A 268 29.76 15.24 5.25
C VAL A 268 28.85 15.66 6.41
N ASP A 269 27.79 16.42 6.12
CA ASP A 269 26.91 17.01 7.13
C ASP A 269 25.97 16.01 7.81
N TYR A 270 25.69 14.88 7.16
CA TYR A 270 24.70 13.92 7.64
C TYR A 270 25.14 12.45 7.57
N MET A 271 25.64 11.96 6.43
CA MET A 271 25.92 10.53 6.26
C MET A 271 27.11 10.02 7.06
N SER A 272 27.99 10.90 7.56
CA SER A 272 29.04 10.50 8.52
C SER A 272 28.51 9.90 9.83
N LYS A 273 27.19 9.97 10.06
CA LYS A 273 26.49 9.48 11.26
C LYS A 273 25.60 8.26 11.02
N LEU A 274 25.44 7.84 9.76
CA LEU A 274 24.77 6.60 9.37
C LEU A 274 25.79 5.46 9.33
#